data_AF-I3YW71-F1
#
_entry.id   AF-I3YW71-F1
#
_cell.length_a   1.000
_cell.length_b   1.000
_cell.length_c   1.000
_cell.angle_alpha   90.00
_cell.angle_beta   90.00
_cell.angle_gamma   90.00
#
_symmetry.space_group_name_H-M   'P 1'
#
loop_
_entity.id
_entity.type
_entity.pdbx_description
1 polymer ?
#
loop_
_entity_poly.entity_id
_entity_poly.type
_entity_poly.pdbx_seq_one_letter_code
_entity_poly.pdbx_strand_id
1 'polypeptide(L)'
;MNKKYKKIIAKEFLIFIGTGVVFIFLYITWLQLHQFNKLKEKEIEIEISEIFNIEPYISLERFVDNYEDDAILEASTWESRISDFPELKKYEEQSLKDYIVTVNSKKYTNPLILNSKFPEFGFTDKGLPKDVNQVEYFNQIHQLKKTKESFFNKNITQEKVYFLFFILISITFISRYLIYGINWSIRQLRQ
;
A
#
# COMPACT_ATOMS: atom_id res chain seq x y z
N MET A 1 16.05 -46.64 30.29
CA MET A 1 16.46 -46.07 28.98
C MET A 1 17.98 -45.88 28.94
N ASN A 2 18.67 -46.43 27.93
CA ASN A 2 20.14 -46.38 27.81
C ASN A 2 20.64 -44.92 27.80
N LYS A 3 21.75 -44.64 28.50
CA LYS A 3 22.39 -43.32 28.60
C LYS A 3 22.72 -42.74 27.21
N LYS A 4 23.01 -43.61 26.24
CA LYS A 4 23.22 -43.25 24.82
C LYS A 4 21.96 -42.66 24.18
N TYR A 5 20.79 -43.26 24.38
CA TYR A 5 19.51 -42.74 23.85
C TYR A 5 19.13 -41.41 24.51
N LYS A 6 19.33 -41.26 25.83
CA LYS A 6 19.11 -39.97 26.53
C LYS A 6 19.91 -38.83 25.90
N LYS A 7 21.20 -39.07 25.59
CA LYS A 7 22.08 -38.07 24.99
C LYS A 7 21.66 -37.70 23.56
N ILE A 8 21.13 -38.64 22.80
CA ILE A 8 20.61 -38.38 21.45
C ILE A 8 19.36 -37.51 21.56
N ILE A 9 18.37 -37.92 22.37
CA ILE A 9 17.12 -37.17 22.56
C ILE A 9 17.38 -35.74 23.04
N ALA A 10 18.30 -35.55 23.99
CA ALA A 10 18.64 -34.22 24.49
C ALA A 10 19.24 -33.31 23.39
N LYS A 11 20.09 -33.85 22.52
CA LYS A 11 20.66 -33.10 21.39
C LYS A 11 19.59 -32.73 20.35
N GLU A 12 18.69 -33.67 20.05
CA GLU A 12 17.54 -33.44 19.16
C GLU A 12 16.66 -32.29 19.67
N PHE A 13 16.31 -32.34 20.95
CA PHE A 13 15.49 -31.34 21.60
C PHE A 13 16.13 -29.96 21.59
N LEU A 14 17.45 -29.87 21.85
CA LEU A 14 18.18 -28.61 21.87
C LEU A 14 18.23 -27.95 20.49
N ILE A 15 18.38 -28.75 19.42
CA ILE A 15 18.34 -28.24 18.05
C ILE A 15 16.94 -27.75 17.69
N PHE A 16 15.90 -28.49 18.06
CA PHE A 16 14.51 -28.08 17.82
C PHE A 16 14.21 -26.73 18.49
N ILE A 17 14.63 -26.55 19.75
CA ILE A 17 14.53 -25.25 20.44
C ILE A 17 15.31 -24.18 19.69
N GLY A 18 16.55 -24.47 19.28
CA GLY A 18 17.38 -23.52 18.53
C GLY A 18 16.72 -23.02 17.25
N THR A 19 16.17 -23.92 16.44
CA THR A 19 15.41 -23.56 15.23
C THR A 19 14.15 -22.76 15.55
N GLY A 20 13.44 -23.10 16.63
CA GLY A 20 12.28 -22.36 17.09
C GLY A 20 12.63 -20.91 17.47
N VAL A 21 13.73 -20.71 18.19
CA VAL A 21 14.21 -19.37 18.59
C VAL A 21 14.60 -18.53 17.37
N VAL A 22 15.37 -19.11 16.44
CA VAL A 22 15.76 -18.41 15.20
C VAL A 22 14.52 -18.02 14.40
N PHE A 23 13.53 -18.91 14.32
CA PHE A 23 12.28 -18.60 13.64
C PHE A 23 11.52 -17.46 14.30
N ILE A 24 11.35 -17.49 15.62
CA ILE A 24 10.68 -16.41 16.37
C ILE A 24 11.38 -15.08 16.08
N PHE A 25 12.71 -15.05 16.06
CA PHE A 25 13.48 -13.85 15.73
C PHE A 25 13.22 -13.35 14.31
N LEU A 26 13.24 -14.24 13.31
CA LEU A 26 12.91 -13.90 11.92
C LEU A 26 11.48 -13.39 11.79
N TYR A 27 10.53 -14.02 12.50
CA TYR A 27 9.12 -13.64 12.47
C TYR A 27 8.89 -12.26 13.09
N ILE A 28 9.52 -11.96 14.24
CA ILE A 28 9.46 -10.63 14.86
C ILE A 28 10.06 -9.58 13.92
N THR A 29 11.21 -9.87 13.32
CA THR A 29 11.87 -8.96 12.36
C THR A 29 10.97 -8.69 11.15
N TRP A 30 10.31 -9.73 10.63
CA TRP A 30 9.33 -9.61 9.56
C TRP A 30 8.15 -8.71 9.96
N LEU A 31 7.56 -8.93 11.14
CA LEU A 31 6.46 -8.11 11.64
C LEU A 31 6.84 -6.64 11.77
N GLN A 32 8.03 -6.36 12.31
CA GLN A 32 8.55 -4.99 12.43
C GLN A 32 8.73 -4.33 11.07
N LEU A 33 9.33 -5.03 10.10
CA LEU A 33 9.47 -4.54 8.72
C LEU A 33 8.13 -4.24 8.06
N HIS A 34 7.16 -5.14 8.22
CA HIS A 34 5.82 -4.95 7.67
C HIS A 34 5.11 -3.75 8.29
N GLN A 35 5.20 -3.58 9.62
CA GLN A 35 4.63 -2.42 10.30
C GLN A 35 5.29 -1.11 9.85
N PHE A 36 6.62 -1.09 9.75
CA PHE A 36 7.36 0.07 9.29
C PHE A 36 6.97 0.47 7.86
N ASN A 37 6.88 -0.49 6.94
CA ASN A 37 6.47 -0.22 5.56
C ASN A 37 5.04 0.32 5.48
N LYS A 38 4.11 -0.24 6.28
CA LYS A 38 2.73 0.24 6.35
C LYS A 38 2.65 1.68 6.88
N LEU A 39 3.47 2.04 7.86
CA LEU A 39 3.55 3.41 8.37
C LEU A 39 4.07 4.36 7.29
N LYS A 40 5.14 3.98 6.59
CA LYS A 40 5.71 4.77 5.51
C LYS A 40 4.76 4.95 4.33
N GLU A 41 4.00 3.91 3.99
CA GLU A 41 2.95 4.00 2.97
C GLU A 41 1.90 5.04 3.36
N LYS A 42 1.42 4.99 4.61
CA LYS A 42 0.44 5.96 5.12
C LYS A 42 1.00 7.38 5.15
N GLU A 43 2.27 7.55 5.53
CA GLU A 43 2.95 8.86 5.53
C GLU A 43 2.99 9.46 4.12
N ILE A 44 3.41 8.69 3.11
CA ILE A 44 3.44 9.14 1.72
C ILE A 44 2.03 9.41 1.20
N GLU A 45 1.03 8.60 1.57
CA GLU A 45 -0.36 8.85 1.21
C GLU A 45 -0.90 10.15 1.82
N ILE A 46 -0.54 10.47 3.06
CA ILE A 46 -0.87 11.74 3.70
C ILE A 46 -0.20 12.89 2.94
N GLU A 47 1.09 12.81 2.66
CA GLU A 47 1.80 13.86 1.90
C GLU A 47 1.15 14.11 0.53
N ILE A 48 0.78 13.04 -0.19
CA ILE A 48 0.06 13.15 -1.47
C ILE A 48 -1.32 13.79 -1.27
N SER A 49 -2.04 13.43 -0.21
CA SER A 49 -3.36 14.01 0.06
C SER A 49 -3.27 15.50 0.41
N GLU A 50 -2.23 15.91 1.12
CA GLU A 50 -1.98 17.32 1.46
C GLU A 50 -1.70 18.16 0.21
N ILE A 51 -1.05 17.58 -0.81
CA ILE A 51 -0.87 18.22 -2.12
C ILE A 51 -2.20 18.51 -2.82
N PHE A 52 -3.19 17.64 -2.67
CA PHE A 52 -4.53 17.88 -3.20
C PHE A 52 -5.40 18.72 -2.27
N ASN A 53 -5.03 18.86 -1.00
CA ASN A 53 -5.71 19.71 -0.03
C ASN A 53 -5.34 21.19 -0.22
N ILE A 54 -5.45 21.68 -1.46
CA ILE A 54 -5.16 23.05 -1.87
C ILE A 54 -6.33 23.60 -2.70
N GLU A 55 -6.59 24.90 -2.58
CA GLU A 55 -7.59 25.58 -3.40
C GLU A 55 -7.15 25.67 -4.87
N PRO A 56 -8.07 25.51 -5.84
CA PRO A 56 -9.50 25.33 -5.66
C PRO A 56 -9.97 23.87 -5.58
N TYR A 57 -9.05 22.89 -5.55
CA TYR A 57 -9.40 21.48 -5.71
C TYR A 57 -10.38 20.99 -4.64
N ILE A 58 -10.11 21.24 -3.35
CA ILE A 58 -11.01 20.85 -2.25
C ILE A 58 -12.41 21.43 -2.44
N SER A 59 -12.46 22.70 -2.84
CA SER A 59 -13.72 23.41 -2.99
C SER A 59 -14.50 22.90 -4.19
N LEU A 60 -13.83 22.56 -5.29
CA LEU A 60 -14.43 21.89 -6.43
C LEU A 60 -14.91 20.47 -6.11
N GLU A 61 -14.17 19.71 -5.30
CA GLU A 61 -14.57 18.37 -4.86
C GLU A 61 -15.82 18.43 -3.98
N ARG A 62 -15.78 19.24 -2.92
CA ARG A 62 -16.96 19.50 -2.04
C ARG A 62 -18.15 20.05 -2.83
N PHE A 63 -17.88 20.89 -3.82
CA PHE A 63 -18.90 21.41 -4.72
C PHE A 63 -19.56 20.24 -5.42
N VAL A 64 -18.81 19.41 -6.16
CA VAL A 64 -19.34 18.25 -6.90
C VAL A 64 -20.11 17.27 -6.00
N ASP A 65 -19.61 16.94 -4.80
CA ASP A 65 -20.31 16.04 -3.88
C ASP A 65 -21.70 16.56 -3.48
N ASN A 66 -21.86 17.88 -3.40
CA ASN A 66 -23.16 18.53 -3.17
C ASN A 66 -24.09 18.57 -4.42
N TYR A 67 -23.63 18.06 -5.58
CA TYR A 67 -24.40 17.97 -6.84
C TYR A 67 -24.54 16.52 -7.36
N GLU A 68 -24.21 15.49 -6.57
CA GLU A 68 -24.18 14.10 -7.07
C GLU A 68 -25.56 13.58 -7.55
N ASP A 69 -26.68 14.20 -7.11
CA ASP A 69 -28.04 13.72 -7.39
C ASP A 69 -28.87 14.54 -8.42
N ASP A 70 -28.50 15.79 -8.74
CA ASP A 70 -29.35 16.67 -9.55
C ASP A 70 -28.74 16.91 -10.95
N ALA A 71 -29.09 16.07 -11.92
CA ALA A 71 -28.72 16.25 -13.33
C ALA A 71 -29.36 17.49 -14.00
N ILE A 72 -30.17 18.27 -13.28
CA ILE A 72 -30.87 19.45 -13.80
C ILE A 72 -30.61 20.64 -12.87
N LEU A 73 -29.58 21.42 -13.23
CA LEU A 73 -29.24 22.69 -12.58
C LEU A 73 -30.15 23.81 -13.12
N GLU A 74 -31.32 24.00 -12.51
CA GLU A 74 -32.14 25.19 -12.79
C GLU A 74 -31.40 26.46 -12.35
N ALA A 75 -31.47 27.53 -13.14
CA ALA A 75 -30.75 28.78 -12.88
C ALA A 75 -31.06 29.41 -11.50
N SER A 76 -32.29 29.27 -11.01
CA SER A 76 -32.71 29.71 -9.67
C SER A 76 -32.03 28.96 -8.52
N THR A 77 -31.60 27.71 -8.77
CA THR A 77 -30.87 26.90 -7.78
C THR A 77 -29.37 27.17 -7.79
N TRP A 78 -28.82 27.74 -8.87
CA TRP A 78 -27.39 28.01 -8.99
C TRP A 78 -26.90 29.07 -7.99
N GLU A 79 -27.56 30.23 -7.96
CA GLU A 79 -27.15 31.35 -7.09
C GLU A 79 -27.20 30.97 -5.60
N SER A 80 -28.21 30.21 -5.19
CA SER A 80 -28.32 29.72 -3.83
C SER A 80 -27.18 28.76 -3.47
N ARG A 81 -26.78 27.88 -4.38
CA ARG A 81 -25.78 26.84 -4.11
C ARG A 81 -24.35 27.36 -4.20
N ILE A 82 -24.03 28.25 -5.15
CA ILE A 82 -22.72 28.91 -5.21
C ILE A 82 -22.50 29.85 -4.00
N SER A 83 -23.56 30.23 -3.29
CA SER A 83 -23.45 31.00 -2.04
C SER A 83 -22.73 30.23 -0.93
N ASP A 84 -22.82 28.89 -0.92
CA ASP A 84 -22.16 28.04 0.06
C ASP A 84 -20.65 27.86 -0.23
N PHE A 85 -20.21 28.28 -1.42
CA PHE A 85 -18.84 28.19 -1.91
C PHE A 85 -18.33 29.55 -2.41
N PRO A 86 -18.20 30.56 -1.52
CA PRO A 86 -17.80 31.91 -1.90
C PRO A 86 -16.45 31.95 -2.64
N GLU A 87 -15.55 31.01 -2.35
CA GLU A 87 -14.25 30.83 -3.00
C GLU A 87 -14.33 30.47 -4.49
N LEU A 88 -15.44 29.85 -4.92
CA LEU A 88 -15.67 29.46 -6.31
C LEU A 88 -16.32 30.57 -7.15
N LYS A 89 -16.88 31.62 -6.51
CA LYS A 89 -17.54 32.75 -7.21
C LYS A 89 -16.63 33.52 -8.18
N LYS A 90 -15.31 33.37 -8.03
CA LYS A 90 -14.32 33.96 -8.93
C LYS A 90 -14.22 33.24 -10.29
N TYR A 91 -14.79 32.04 -10.41
CA TYR A 91 -14.79 31.26 -11.65
C TYR A 91 -16.08 31.48 -12.44
N GLU A 92 -16.01 31.27 -13.75
CA GLU A 92 -17.17 31.36 -14.62
C GLU A 92 -18.17 30.24 -14.30
N GLU A 93 -19.46 30.59 -14.21
CA GLU A 93 -20.54 29.65 -13.93
C GLU A 93 -20.55 28.47 -14.91
N GLN A 94 -20.31 28.74 -16.19
CA GLN A 94 -20.27 27.69 -17.21
C GLN A 94 -19.14 26.69 -16.97
N SER A 95 -17.94 27.15 -16.60
CA SER A 95 -16.81 26.26 -16.27
C SER A 95 -17.14 25.34 -15.09
N LEU A 96 -17.78 25.88 -14.04
CA LEU A 96 -18.18 25.08 -12.87
C LEU A 96 -19.26 24.03 -13.24
N LYS A 97 -20.22 24.40 -14.10
CA LYS A 97 -21.21 23.45 -14.63
C LYS A 97 -20.56 22.36 -15.48
N ASP A 98 -19.66 22.73 -16.38
CA ASP A 98 -18.94 21.80 -17.24
C ASP A 98 -18.08 20.82 -16.43
N TYR A 99 -17.50 21.30 -15.32
CA TYR A 99 -16.76 20.47 -14.36
C TYR A 99 -17.66 19.41 -13.73
N ILE A 100 -18.81 19.80 -13.15
CA ILE A 100 -19.78 18.87 -12.56
C ILE A 100 -20.22 17.83 -13.58
N VAL A 101 -20.63 18.27 -14.78
CA VAL A 101 -21.07 17.36 -15.85
C VAL A 101 -19.97 16.37 -16.21
N THR A 102 -18.72 16.83 -16.27
CA THR A 102 -17.59 15.97 -16.62
C THR A 102 -17.28 14.96 -15.53
N VAL A 103 -17.35 15.33 -14.25
CA VAL A 103 -17.18 14.39 -13.12
C VAL A 103 -18.33 13.35 -13.13
N ASN A 104 -19.58 13.82 -13.22
CA ASN A 104 -20.77 12.97 -13.19
C ASN A 104 -20.86 12.04 -14.41
N SER A 105 -20.27 12.42 -15.55
CA SER A 105 -20.20 11.57 -16.74
C SER A 105 -19.40 10.28 -16.51
N LYS A 106 -18.55 10.23 -15.48
CA LYS A 106 -17.62 9.11 -15.19
C LYS A 106 -16.69 8.77 -16.36
N LYS A 107 -16.54 9.69 -17.33
CA LYS A 107 -15.68 9.52 -18.52
C LYS A 107 -14.20 9.38 -18.15
N TYR A 108 -13.78 9.99 -17.05
CA TYR A 108 -12.40 9.98 -16.57
C TYR A 108 -12.32 9.33 -15.19
N THR A 109 -11.65 8.18 -15.09
CA THR A 109 -11.42 7.49 -13.81
C THR A 109 -10.28 8.10 -13.00
N ASN A 110 -9.38 8.83 -13.65
CA ASN A 110 -8.23 9.47 -13.01
C ASN A 110 -8.50 10.98 -12.82
N PRO A 111 -8.58 11.47 -11.57
CA PRO A 111 -8.80 12.89 -11.27
C PRO A 111 -7.80 13.82 -11.96
N LEU A 112 -6.53 13.40 -12.11
CA LEU A 112 -5.52 14.20 -12.82
C LEU A 112 -5.89 14.41 -14.30
N ILE A 113 -6.42 13.38 -14.97
CA ILE A 113 -6.83 13.52 -16.37
C ILE A 113 -8.05 14.42 -16.46
N LEU A 114 -8.98 14.31 -15.52
CA LEU A 114 -10.17 15.17 -15.45
C LEU A 114 -9.75 16.63 -15.24
N ASN A 115 -8.96 16.92 -14.20
CA ASN A 115 -8.50 18.26 -13.86
C ASN A 115 -7.69 18.92 -14.98
N SER A 116 -6.95 18.14 -15.77
CA SER A 116 -6.20 18.66 -16.92
C SER A 116 -7.09 19.31 -18.00
N LYS A 117 -8.40 19.04 -17.98
CA LYS A 117 -9.37 19.63 -18.92
C LYS A 117 -9.87 21.00 -18.50
N PHE A 118 -9.58 21.42 -17.27
CA PHE A 118 -10.09 22.66 -16.68
C PHE A 118 -8.94 23.58 -16.20
N PRO A 119 -8.07 24.06 -17.11
CA PRO A 119 -6.94 24.92 -16.75
C PRO A 119 -7.37 26.26 -16.11
N GLU A 120 -8.61 26.69 -16.31
CA GLU A 120 -9.23 27.88 -15.69
C GLU A 120 -9.28 27.80 -14.16
N PHE A 121 -9.35 26.59 -13.59
CA PHE A 121 -9.27 26.39 -12.14
C PHE A 121 -7.84 26.41 -11.62
N GLY A 122 -6.86 26.76 -12.46
CA GLY A 122 -5.47 26.77 -12.05
C GLY A 122 -4.86 25.37 -11.99
N PHE A 123 -5.41 24.41 -12.74
CA PHE A 123 -4.74 23.14 -13.00
C PHE A 123 -3.70 23.28 -14.12
N THR A 124 -2.71 22.40 -14.07
CA THR A 124 -1.67 22.23 -15.09
C THR A 124 -2.14 21.25 -16.18
N ASP A 125 -1.34 21.11 -17.24
CA ASP A 125 -1.52 20.11 -18.30
C ASP A 125 -1.57 18.66 -17.77
N LYS A 126 -1.04 18.43 -16.57
CA LYS A 126 -1.07 17.15 -15.86
C LYS A 126 -2.19 17.05 -14.81
N GLY A 127 -3.03 18.08 -14.69
CA GLY A 127 -4.16 18.13 -13.76
C GLY A 127 -3.81 18.35 -12.29
N LEU A 128 -2.55 18.73 -12.01
CA LEU A 128 -2.13 19.19 -10.68
C LEU A 128 -2.41 20.69 -10.53
N PRO A 129 -2.70 21.18 -9.32
CA PRO A 129 -2.73 22.62 -9.03
C PRO A 129 -1.40 23.30 -9.44
N LYS A 130 -1.46 24.53 -9.95
CA LYS A 130 -0.30 25.26 -10.50
C LYS A 130 0.79 25.57 -9.48
N ASP A 131 0.43 25.68 -8.22
CA ASP A 131 1.31 25.92 -7.09
C ASP A 131 1.99 24.65 -6.56
N VAL A 132 1.57 23.48 -7.04
CA VAL A 132 2.18 22.20 -6.67
C VAL A 132 3.46 21.96 -7.47
N ASN A 133 4.52 21.58 -6.75
CA ASN A 133 5.74 21.08 -7.35
C ASN A 133 5.48 19.71 -8.01
N GLN A 134 5.26 19.71 -9.33
CA GLN A 134 4.96 18.49 -10.07
C GLN A 134 6.03 17.41 -9.90
N VAL A 135 7.31 17.81 -9.85
CA VAL A 135 8.43 16.86 -9.74
C VAL A 135 8.35 16.12 -8.41
N GLU A 136 8.07 16.84 -7.33
CA GLU A 136 7.91 16.29 -5.99
C GLU A 136 6.71 15.35 -5.90
N TYR A 137 5.56 15.75 -6.44
CA TYR A 137 4.37 14.90 -6.51
C TYR A 137 4.63 13.57 -7.23
N PHE A 138 5.19 13.61 -8.44
CA PHE A 138 5.46 12.38 -9.19
C PHE A 138 6.56 11.53 -8.53
N ASN A 139 7.52 12.17 -7.84
CA ASN A 139 8.49 11.46 -7.03
C ASN A 139 7.82 10.73 -5.85
N GLN A 140 6.90 11.35 -5.12
CA GLN A 140 6.14 10.72 -4.05
C GLN A 140 5.28 9.56 -4.56
N ILE A 141 4.56 9.74 -5.68
CA ILE A 141 3.80 8.66 -6.32
C ILE A 141 4.71 7.49 -6.71
N HIS A 142 5.89 7.78 -7.28
CA HIS A 142 6.86 6.76 -7.61
C HIS A 142 7.40 6.05 -6.36
N GLN A 143 7.68 6.77 -5.28
CA GLN A 143 8.08 6.19 -3.99
C GLN A 143 6.98 5.34 -3.37
N LEU A 144 5.73 5.78 -3.43
CA LEU A 144 4.57 5.02 -2.98
C LEU A 144 4.45 3.72 -3.76
N LYS A 145 4.52 3.78 -5.09
CA LYS A 145 4.48 2.60 -5.97
C LYS A 145 5.61 1.63 -5.64
N LYS A 146 6.85 2.11 -5.52
CA LYS A 146 8.00 1.29 -5.13
C LYS A 146 7.80 0.65 -3.75
N THR A 147 7.21 1.38 -2.81
CA THR A 147 6.92 0.88 -1.47
C THR A 147 5.84 -0.20 -1.52
N LYS A 148 4.74 0.00 -2.25
CA LYS A 148 3.67 -0.99 -2.47
C LYS A 148 4.15 -2.24 -3.20
N GLU A 149 5.03 -2.09 -4.19
CA GLU A 149 5.57 -3.22 -4.98
C GLU A 149 6.73 -3.95 -4.28
N SER A 150 7.29 -3.40 -3.20
CA SER A 150 8.35 -4.03 -2.42
C SER A 150 7.95 -5.43 -1.97
N PHE A 151 8.89 -6.37 -1.99
CA PHE A 151 8.67 -7.74 -1.50
C PHE A 151 8.09 -7.79 -0.08
N PHE A 152 8.48 -6.82 0.76
CA PHE A 152 8.05 -6.72 2.15
C PHE A 152 6.71 -6.00 2.36
N ASN A 153 6.08 -5.50 1.29
CA ASN A 153 4.79 -4.80 1.36
C ASN A 153 3.74 -5.41 0.43
N LYS A 154 4.17 -6.11 -0.63
CA LYS A 154 3.29 -6.96 -1.44
C LYS A 154 2.55 -7.90 -0.49
N ASN A 155 1.22 -8.00 -0.62
CA ASN A 155 0.32 -8.81 0.21
C ASN A 155 0.77 -10.28 0.32
N ILE A 156 1.78 -10.54 1.15
CA ILE A 156 2.13 -11.86 1.64
C ILE A 156 1.17 -12.08 2.79
N THR A 157 0.10 -12.80 2.51
CA THR A 157 -0.86 -13.21 3.54
C THR A 157 -0.12 -13.93 4.66
N GLN A 158 -0.62 -13.82 5.89
CA GLN A 158 -0.05 -14.54 7.04
C GLN A 158 0.09 -16.04 6.73
N GLU A 159 -0.87 -16.60 5.99
CA GLU A 159 -0.84 -17.97 5.47
C GLU A 159 0.42 -18.28 4.66
N LYS A 160 0.87 -17.39 3.77
CA LYS A 160 2.10 -17.58 2.99
C LYS A 160 3.34 -17.54 3.86
N VAL A 161 3.35 -16.72 4.92
CA VAL A 161 4.44 -16.69 5.90
C VAL A 161 4.50 -18.00 6.67
N TYR A 162 3.36 -18.51 7.15
CA TYR A 162 3.28 -19.81 7.83
C TYR A 162 3.64 -20.97 6.89
N PHE A 163 3.27 -20.89 5.62
CA PHE A 163 3.63 -21.90 4.62
C PHE A 163 5.14 -21.92 4.36
N LEU A 164 5.77 -20.75 4.18
CA LEU A 164 7.23 -20.64 4.05
C LEU A 164 7.95 -21.19 5.28
N PHE A 165 7.43 -20.91 6.47
CA PHE A 165 7.93 -21.49 7.71
C PHE A 165 7.84 -23.01 7.73
N PHE A 166 6.69 -23.57 7.34
CA PHE A 166 6.48 -25.01 7.30
C PHE A 166 7.45 -25.68 6.31
N ILE A 167 7.69 -25.05 5.16
CA ILE A 167 8.72 -25.49 4.19
C ILE A 167 10.10 -25.47 4.84
N LEU A 168 10.47 -24.39 5.53
CA LEU A 168 11.79 -24.24 6.15
C LEU A 168 12.04 -25.29 7.24
N ILE A 169 11.03 -25.56 8.08
CA ILE A 169 11.06 -26.67 9.04
C ILE A 169 11.17 -28.01 8.32
N SER A 170 10.38 -28.24 7.28
CA SER A 170 10.39 -29.51 6.55
C SER A 170 11.75 -29.78 5.90
N ILE A 171 12.34 -28.78 5.25
CA ILE A 171 13.67 -28.86 4.65
C ILE A 171 14.71 -29.17 5.72
N THR A 172 14.72 -28.43 6.83
CA THR A 172 15.69 -28.67 7.91
C THR A 172 15.55 -30.07 8.51
N PHE A 173 14.34 -30.59 8.63
CA PHE A 173 14.08 -31.95 9.10
C PHE A 173 14.57 -33.02 8.10
N ILE A 174 14.27 -32.85 6.81
CA ILE A 174 14.69 -33.76 5.74
C ILE A 174 16.22 -33.77 5.59
N SER A 175 16.84 -32.59 5.48
CA SER A 175 18.30 -32.47 5.36
C SER A 175 19.01 -33.16 6.52
N ARG A 176 18.45 -33.06 7.73
CA ARG A 176 18.99 -33.73 8.90
C ARG A 176 18.85 -35.25 8.84
N TYR A 177 17.71 -35.76 8.41
CA TYR A 177 17.51 -37.20 8.23
C TYR A 177 18.50 -37.77 7.20
N LEU A 178 18.74 -37.04 6.11
CA LEU A 178 19.75 -37.39 5.11
C LEU A 178 21.15 -37.43 5.71
N ILE A 179 21.55 -36.43 6.51
CA ILE A 179 22.87 -36.41 7.18
C ILE A 179 23.03 -37.61 8.13
N TYR A 180 22.00 -37.97 8.90
CA TYR A 180 22.05 -39.15 9.76
C TYR A 180 22.13 -40.45 8.97
N GLY A 181 21.34 -40.59 7.90
CA GLY A 181 21.37 -41.74 7.02
C GLY A 181 22.74 -41.94 6.37
N ILE A 182 23.35 -40.86 5.86
CA ILE A 182 24.70 -40.87 5.28
C ILE A 182 25.74 -41.29 6.34
N ASN A 183 25.72 -40.66 7.52
CA ASN A 183 26.66 -41.00 8.59
C ASN A 183 26.51 -42.44 9.10
N TRP A 184 25.30 -42.98 9.08
CA TRP A 184 25.04 -44.38 9.43
C TRP A 184 25.57 -45.33 8.34
N SER A 185 25.30 -45.04 7.07
CA SER A 185 25.81 -45.82 5.93
C SER A 185 27.34 -45.87 5.91
N ILE A 186 28.02 -44.72 6.11
CA ILE A 186 29.49 -44.66 6.18
C ILE A 186 30.05 -45.53 7.32
N ARG A 187 29.34 -45.65 8.45
CA ARG A 187 29.78 -46.52 9.55
C ARG A 187 29.65 -48.00 9.22
N GLN A 188 28.61 -48.41 8.49
CA GLN A 188 28.44 -49.79 8.05
C GLN A 188 29.54 -50.21 7.08
N LEU A 189 29.97 -49.32 6.19
CA LEU A 189 31.06 -49.59 5.23
C LEU A 189 32.46 -49.68 5.87
N ARG A 190 32.63 -49.24 7.11
CA ARG A 190 33.91 -49.32 7.85
C ARG A 190 34.01 -50.56 8.75
N GLN A 191 32.94 -51.32 8.90
CA GLN A 191 32.90 -52.58 9.64
C GLN A 191 33.01 -53.75 8.66
#